data_AF-A0A7S3PLJ4-F1
#
_entry.id   AF-A0A7S3PLJ4-F1
#
_cell.length_a   1.000
_cell.length_b   1.000
_cell.length_c   1.000
_cell.angle_alpha   90.00
_cell.angle_beta   90.00
_cell.angle_gamma   90.00
#
_symmetry.space_group_name_H-M   'P 1'
#
loop_
_entity.id
_entity.type
_entity.pdbx_description
1 polymer ?
#
loop_
_entity_poly.entity_id
_entity_poly.type
_entity_poly.pdbx_seq_one_letter_code
_entity_poly.pdbx_strand_id
1 'polypeptide(L)'
;MSESKTSSLYCSNIDIPSGGVGLLLIDPQNDFHPGGSLAIADADKDAERISKLIKENLEKIDHIYVTLDSHQKYHIAHPLFWVNEQKVHPTPFTTVTKKDVENGKWKPTRAEHRIWGLHYVSELERKGNFALTIWPEHCLIGTPGHCVRGVIQEALQAWEDAKEKAVSYIVKGNNSKTEHYSAIKAEVIVPGEEDLTDLNRTLLDELSRHDKVLICGQASSHCVNFTVRDIADNWTDSSLKKLYVLRDAMSPVPGFEEAETQFLKDMGKKGLVITSTERANLS
;
A
#
# COMPACT_ATOMS: atom_id res chain seq x y z
N MET A 1 9.05 -25.87 13.75
CA MET A 1 8.10 -24.76 13.50
C MET A 1 8.88 -23.49 13.69
N SER A 2 9.41 -22.92 12.61
CA SER A 2 10.09 -21.62 12.69
C SER A 2 9.00 -20.56 12.79
N GLU A 3 9.00 -19.80 13.88
CA GLU A 3 8.23 -18.58 13.98
C GLU A 3 8.64 -17.67 12.82
N SER A 4 7.71 -17.42 11.90
CA SER A 4 7.80 -16.38 10.88
C SER A 4 7.91 -15.05 11.60
N LYS A 5 9.14 -14.57 11.80
CA LYS A 5 9.41 -13.22 12.29
C LYS A 5 9.25 -12.25 11.13
N THR A 6 8.02 -11.97 10.75
CA THR A 6 7.71 -10.73 10.03
C THR A 6 7.93 -9.58 11.01
N SER A 7 9.14 -9.03 10.98
CA SER A 7 9.51 -7.90 11.82
C SER A 7 8.76 -6.66 11.33
N SER A 8 7.84 -6.15 12.14
CA SER A 8 7.63 -4.70 12.21
C SER A 8 9.02 -4.07 12.39
N LEU A 9 9.55 -3.44 11.35
CA LEU A 9 10.91 -2.87 11.33
C LEU A 9 11.07 -1.70 12.30
N TYR A 10 9.96 -1.12 12.78
CA TYR A 10 9.97 0.12 13.56
C TYR A 10 9.32 0.02 14.94
N CYS A 11 8.68 -1.09 15.29
CA CYS A 11 8.27 -1.31 16.68
C CYS A 11 8.08 -2.80 17.00
N SER A 12 8.95 -3.34 17.85
CA SER A 12 8.77 -4.65 18.49
C SER A 12 8.09 -4.49 19.85
N ASN A 13 7.14 -5.37 20.18
CA ASN A 13 6.38 -5.42 21.46
C ASN A 13 5.19 -4.44 21.60
N ILE A 14 4.34 -4.36 20.57
CA ILE A 14 3.04 -3.69 20.69
C ILE A 14 1.98 -4.75 21.06
N ASP A 15 1.29 -4.56 22.19
CA ASP A 15 0.13 -5.39 22.53
C ASP A 15 -1.10 -4.90 21.75
N ILE A 16 -1.41 -5.61 20.67
CA ILE A 16 -2.61 -5.34 19.86
C ILE A 16 -3.84 -5.77 20.66
N PRO A 17 -4.82 -4.89 20.91
CA PRO A 17 -6.02 -5.27 21.64
C PRO A 17 -6.90 -6.25 20.85
N SER A 18 -7.68 -7.06 21.56
CA SER A 18 -8.79 -7.81 20.95
C SER A 18 -10.07 -7.00 21.07
N GLY A 19 -10.80 -6.86 19.97
CA GLY A 19 -11.97 -6.00 19.85
C GLY A 19 -11.64 -4.56 19.48
N GLY A 20 -12.65 -3.69 19.54
CA GLY A 20 -12.48 -2.25 19.34
C GLY A 20 -12.25 -1.83 17.89
N VAL A 21 -11.72 -0.62 17.69
CA VAL A 21 -11.52 -0.03 16.36
C VAL A 21 -10.04 0.03 15.99
N GLY A 22 -9.66 -0.65 14.92
CA GLY A 22 -8.37 -0.47 14.26
C GLY A 22 -8.47 0.54 13.10
N LEU A 23 -7.44 1.34 12.89
CA LEU A 23 -7.28 2.19 11.70
C LEU A 23 -6.08 1.70 10.89
N LEU A 24 -6.34 1.24 9.66
CA LEU A 24 -5.31 0.94 8.65
C LEU A 24 -5.19 2.15 7.72
N LEU A 25 -4.13 2.93 7.92
CA LEU A 25 -3.79 4.09 7.12
C LEU A 25 -2.71 3.73 6.10
N ILE A 26 -3.08 3.76 4.82
CA ILE A 26 -2.24 3.25 3.74
C ILE A 26 -1.44 4.38 3.11
N ASP A 27 -0.11 4.24 3.15
CA ASP A 27 0.88 5.09 2.46
C ASP A 27 0.62 6.61 2.53
N PRO A 28 0.46 7.21 3.74
CA PRO A 28 0.19 8.63 3.90
C PRO A 28 1.45 9.50 3.69
N GLN A 29 2.23 9.25 2.64
CA GLN A 29 3.60 9.77 2.46
C GLN A 29 3.65 10.98 1.54
N ASN A 30 4.61 11.88 1.77
CA ASN A 30 4.74 13.15 1.06
C ASN A 30 4.76 13.03 -0.46
N ASP A 31 5.36 11.98 -1.03
CA ASP A 31 5.42 11.82 -2.49
C ASP A 31 4.06 11.62 -3.16
N PHE A 32 3.04 11.17 -2.42
CA PHE A 32 1.67 11.04 -2.94
C PHE A 32 0.84 12.31 -2.82
N HIS A 33 1.37 13.37 -2.21
CA HIS A 33 0.68 14.64 -2.02
C HIS A 33 1.17 15.71 -3.01
N PRO A 34 0.41 16.80 -3.25
CA PRO A 34 0.87 17.94 -4.04
C PRO A 34 2.28 18.42 -3.63
N GLY A 35 3.17 18.49 -4.62
CA GLY A 35 4.61 18.78 -4.44
C GLY A 35 5.51 17.54 -4.37
N GLY A 36 4.93 16.36 -4.18
CA GLY A 36 5.60 15.05 -4.24
C GLY A 36 5.84 14.54 -5.66
N SER A 37 6.68 13.50 -5.81
CA SER A 37 7.04 12.97 -7.12
C SER A 37 5.95 12.15 -7.82
N LEU A 38 4.97 11.62 -7.07
CA LEU A 38 3.80 10.89 -7.56
C LEU A 38 2.51 11.50 -6.98
N ALA A 39 2.44 12.83 -7.02
CA ALA A 39 1.38 13.61 -6.40
C ALA A 39 -0.02 13.28 -6.92
N ILE A 40 -0.96 13.12 -5.98
CA ILE A 40 -2.39 13.02 -6.22
C ILE A 40 -3.03 14.35 -5.83
N ALA A 41 -3.80 14.94 -6.75
CA ALA A 41 -4.25 16.34 -6.63
C ALA A 41 -5.06 16.61 -5.35
N ASP A 42 -5.92 15.68 -4.95
CA ASP A 42 -6.81 15.83 -3.79
C ASP A 42 -6.26 15.23 -2.49
N ALA A 43 -5.07 14.62 -2.50
CA ALA A 43 -4.51 13.93 -1.33
C ALA A 43 -4.33 14.83 -0.10
N ASP A 44 -4.10 16.14 -0.27
CA ASP A 44 -4.06 17.08 0.85
C ASP A 44 -5.42 17.21 1.56
N LYS A 45 -6.52 17.21 0.81
CA LYS A 45 -7.87 17.25 1.41
C LYS A 45 -8.19 15.95 2.13
N ASP A 46 -7.74 14.82 1.58
CA ASP A 46 -7.86 13.52 2.22
C ASP A 46 -7.07 13.50 3.54
N ALA A 47 -5.85 14.02 3.54
CA ALA A 47 -5.01 14.17 4.73
C ALA A 47 -5.69 14.96 5.84
N GLU A 48 -6.34 16.08 5.51
CA GLU A 48 -7.08 16.88 6.49
C GLU A 48 -8.26 16.10 7.10
N ARG A 49 -9.00 15.34 6.29
CA ARG A 49 -10.10 14.50 6.78
C ARG A 49 -9.59 13.35 7.65
N ILE A 50 -8.47 12.74 7.29
CA ILE A 50 -7.81 11.69 8.08
C ILE A 50 -7.33 12.26 9.42
N SER A 51 -6.65 13.41 9.39
CA SER A 51 -6.17 14.10 10.60
C SER A 51 -7.34 14.45 11.53
N LYS A 52 -8.42 15.00 10.99
CA LYS A 52 -9.66 15.28 11.73
C LYS A 52 -10.28 14.01 12.33
N LEU A 53 -10.42 12.95 11.53
CA LEU A 53 -10.97 11.67 11.98
C LEU A 53 -10.20 11.12 13.19
N ILE A 54 -8.87 11.15 13.14
CA ILE A 54 -8.01 10.68 14.24
C ILE A 54 -8.19 11.57 15.47
N LYS A 55 -8.04 12.90 15.31
CA LYS A 55 -8.08 13.87 16.42
C LYS A 55 -9.46 13.93 17.11
N GLU A 56 -10.56 13.69 16.40
CA GLU A 56 -11.91 13.66 16.98
C GLU A 56 -12.25 12.31 17.65
N ASN A 57 -11.42 11.28 17.47
CA ASN A 57 -11.70 9.92 17.93
C ASN A 57 -10.50 9.28 18.66
N LEU A 58 -9.63 10.08 19.28
CA LEU A 58 -8.42 9.61 19.98
C LEU A 58 -8.71 8.45 20.94
N GLU A 59 -9.78 8.58 21.74
CA GLU A 59 -10.18 7.56 22.72
C GLU A 59 -10.82 6.32 22.10
N LYS A 60 -11.41 6.44 20.89
CA LYS A 60 -12.20 5.38 20.25
C LYS A 60 -11.40 4.54 19.27
N ILE A 61 -10.31 5.08 18.72
CA ILE A 61 -9.39 4.33 17.86
C ILE A 61 -8.41 3.60 18.77
N ASP A 62 -8.52 2.27 18.83
CA ASP A 62 -7.77 1.45 19.77
C ASP A 62 -6.36 1.10 19.30
N HIS A 63 -6.16 1.09 17.97
CA HIS A 63 -4.87 0.89 17.34
C HIS A 63 -4.76 1.54 15.97
N ILE A 64 -3.56 2.02 15.60
CA ILE A 64 -3.27 2.58 14.28
C ILE A 64 -2.13 1.81 13.62
N TYR A 65 -2.37 1.37 12.39
CA TYR A 65 -1.42 0.76 11.48
C TYR A 65 -1.15 1.74 10.34
N VAL A 66 0.11 2.07 10.08
CA VAL A 66 0.52 2.92 8.96
C VAL A 66 1.40 2.12 8.02
N THR A 67 0.99 2.00 6.76
CA THR A 67 1.85 1.38 5.74
C THR A 67 2.76 2.44 5.13
N LEU A 68 3.98 2.05 4.78
CA LEU A 68 4.96 2.91 4.13
C LEU A 68 5.48 2.20 2.88
N ASP A 69 5.11 2.74 1.73
CA ASP A 69 5.77 2.42 0.47
C ASP A 69 7.23 2.85 0.56
N SER A 70 8.17 1.96 0.25
CA SER A 70 9.56 2.14 0.65
C SER A 70 10.50 1.59 -0.42
N HIS A 71 10.88 2.44 -1.36
CA HIS A 71 11.62 2.00 -2.55
C HIS A 71 13.11 2.33 -2.49
N GLN A 72 13.90 1.48 -3.15
CA GLN A 72 15.20 1.87 -3.67
C GLN A 72 15.04 2.51 -5.05
N LYS A 73 15.97 3.40 -5.44
CA LYS A 73 15.96 3.96 -6.81
C LYS A 73 16.05 2.87 -7.88
N TYR A 74 16.84 1.82 -7.61
CA TYR A 74 16.83 0.59 -8.40
C TYR A 74 15.68 -0.31 -7.93
N HIS A 75 14.51 -0.18 -8.55
CA HIS A 75 13.30 -0.96 -8.25
C HIS A 75 12.59 -1.34 -9.55
N ILE A 76 11.97 -2.52 -9.63
CA ILE A 76 11.42 -3.06 -10.87
C ILE A 76 10.35 -2.16 -11.51
N ALA A 77 9.66 -1.35 -10.71
CA ALA A 77 8.69 -0.38 -11.21
C ALA A 77 9.27 1.03 -11.46
N HIS A 78 10.59 1.20 -11.36
CA HIS A 78 11.27 2.48 -11.64
C HIS A 78 12.08 2.45 -12.94
N PRO A 79 12.31 3.62 -13.58
CA PRO A 79 13.05 3.73 -14.83
C PRO A 79 14.42 3.04 -14.83
N LEU A 80 15.19 3.19 -13.74
CA LEU A 80 16.57 2.68 -13.66
C LEU A 80 16.67 1.15 -13.82
N PHE A 81 15.60 0.41 -13.49
CA PHE A 81 15.62 -1.04 -13.60
C PHE A 81 15.64 -1.50 -15.05
N TRP A 82 15.05 -0.74 -15.98
CA TRP A 82 14.86 -1.12 -17.38
C TRP A 82 15.64 -0.24 -18.33
N VAL A 83 16.09 -0.80 -19.45
CA VAL A 83 16.81 -0.07 -20.49
C VAL A 83 16.48 -0.65 -21.87
N ASN A 84 16.44 0.19 -22.90
CA ASN A 84 16.32 -0.27 -24.29
C ASN A 84 17.71 -0.50 -24.94
N GLU A 85 17.73 -0.84 -26.22
CA GLU A 85 18.98 -1.05 -26.96
C GLU A 85 19.86 0.20 -27.06
N GLN A 86 19.24 1.38 -27.10
CA GLN A 86 19.92 2.68 -27.16
C GLN A 86 20.41 3.17 -25.79
N LYS A 87 20.33 2.33 -24.75
CA LYS A 87 20.70 2.67 -23.36
C LYS A 87 19.82 3.77 -22.73
N VAL A 88 18.58 3.90 -23.19
CA VAL A 88 17.60 4.86 -22.67
C VAL A 88 16.63 4.10 -21.73
N HIS A 89 16.33 4.71 -20.58
CA HIS A 89 15.37 4.21 -19.60
C HIS A 89 13.92 4.58 -20.01
N PRO A 90 12.91 3.77 -19.67
CA PRO A 90 11.51 4.14 -19.90
C PRO A 90 11.15 5.40 -19.09
N THR A 91 10.33 6.27 -19.67
CA THR A 91 9.77 7.41 -18.94
C THR A 91 8.67 6.93 -17.99
N PRO A 92 8.39 7.66 -16.89
CA PRO A 92 7.23 7.38 -16.05
C PRO A 92 5.93 7.23 -16.85
N PHE A 93 5.01 6.43 -16.32
CA PHE A 93 3.76 5.96 -16.89
C PHE A 93 3.90 5.09 -18.16
N THR A 94 5.12 4.64 -18.50
CA THR A 94 5.32 3.63 -19.54
C THR A 94 4.80 2.27 -19.06
N THR A 95 4.00 1.61 -19.88
CA THR A 95 3.66 0.19 -19.68
C THR A 95 4.74 -0.71 -20.29
N VAL A 96 5.28 -1.63 -19.48
CA VAL A 96 6.22 -2.68 -19.90
C VAL A 96 5.48 -4.02 -19.91
N THR A 97 5.29 -4.58 -21.11
CA THR A 97 4.61 -5.87 -21.28
C THR A 97 5.61 -7.02 -21.40
N LYS A 98 5.15 -8.26 -21.21
CA LYS A 98 5.93 -9.46 -21.52
C LYS A 98 6.48 -9.43 -22.94
N LYS A 99 5.62 -9.09 -23.92
CA LYS A 99 6.00 -8.97 -25.33
C LYS A 99 7.11 -7.92 -25.55
N ASP A 100 7.10 -6.82 -24.81
CA ASP A 100 8.18 -5.82 -24.91
C ASP A 100 9.52 -6.40 -24.41
N VAL A 101 9.50 -7.22 -23.36
CA VAL A 101 10.71 -7.84 -22.80
C VAL A 101 11.22 -8.97 -23.69
N GLU A 102 10.33 -9.83 -24.21
CA GLU A 102 10.69 -10.92 -25.14
C GLU A 102 11.32 -10.39 -26.44
N ASN A 103 10.80 -9.28 -26.96
CA ASN A 103 11.33 -8.64 -28.18
C ASN A 103 12.56 -7.75 -27.90
N GLY A 104 13.05 -7.68 -26.66
CA GLY A 104 14.23 -6.91 -26.31
C GLY A 104 14.03 -5.38 -26.30
N LYS A 105 12.79 -4.88 -26.45
CA LYS A 105 12.49 -3.44 -26.35
C LYS A 105 12.86 -2.90 -24.97
N TRP A 106 12.55 -3.66 -23.92
CA TRP A 106 12.98 -3.39 -22.56
C TRP A 106 13.71 -4.59 -21.98
N LYS A 107 14.84 -4.35 -21.33
CA LYS A 107 15.55 -5.38 -20.57
C LYS A 107 16.04 -4.80 -19.26
N PRO A 108 16.18 -5.61 -18.20
CA PRO A 108 16.82 -5.15 -16.98
C PRO A 108 18.23 -4.61 -17.24
N THR A 109 18.54 -3.47 -16.62
CA THR A 109 19.86 -2.80 -16.72
C THR A 109 20.98 -3.72 -16.24
N ARG A 110 20.69 -4.52 -15.21
CA ARG A 110 21.57 -5.57 -14.67
C ARG A 110 21.30 -6.89 -15.37
N ALA A 111 22.35 -7.51 -15.92
CA ALA A 111 22.21 -8.71 -16.75
C ALA A 111 21.67 -9.92 -15.95
N GLU A 112 22.07 -10.03 -14.70
CA GLU A 112 21.62 -11.04 -13.74
C GLU A 112 20.12 -11.00 -13.45
N HIS A 113 19.45 -9.87 -13.69
CA HIS A 113 18.01 -9.73 -13.49
C HIS A 113 17.20 -10.02 -14.75
N ARG A 114 17.80 -10.33 -15.90
CA ARG A 114 17.06 -10.50 -17.17
C ARG A 114 16.07 -11.67 -17.14
N ILE A 115 16.50 -12.81 -16.61
CA ILE A 115 15.62 -13.99 -16.46
C ILE A 115 14.45 -13.65 -15.53
N TRP A 116 14.75 -13.00 -14.40
CA TRP A 116 13.74 -12.57 -13.45
C TRP A 116 12.77 -11.54 -14.04
N GLY A 117 13.27 -10.52 -14.74
CA GLY A 117 12.46 -9.47 -15.34
C GLY A 117 11.44 -10.03 -16.34
N LEU A 118 11.84 -11.01 -17.16
CA LEU A 118 10.93 -11.73 -18.06
C LEU A 118 9.92 -12.58 -17.30
N HIS A 119 10.37 -13.32 -16.27
CA HIS A 119 9.48 -14.11 -15.42
C HIS A 119 8.42 -13.23 -14.75
N TYR A 120 8.84 -12.10 -14.17
CA TYR A 120 7.97 -11.16 -13.47
C TYR A 120 6.83 -10.64 -14.37
N VAL A 121 7.15 -10.08 -15.54
CA VAL A 121 6.12 -9.58 -16.47
C VAL A 121 5.25 -10.71 -17.03
N SER A 122 5.78 -11.94 -17.10
CA SER A 122 5.00 -13.13 -17.49
C SER A 122 3.99 -13.52 -16.40
N GLU A 123 4.37 -13.45 -15.12
CA GLU A 123 3.46 -13.70 -14.00
C GLU A 123 2.38 -12.64 -13.90
N LEU A 124 2.71 -11.37 -14.14
CA LEU A 124 1.71 -10.29 -14.21
C LEU A 124 0.66 -10.56 -15.30
N GLU A 125 1.12 -10.90 -16.51
CA GLU A 125 0.24 -11.26 -17.64
C GLU A 125 -0.62 -12.48 -17.31
N ARG A 126 -0.03 -13.53 -16.70
CA ARG A 126 -0.74 -14.76 -16.32
C ARG A 126 -1.85 -14.51 -15.28
N LYS A 127 -1.61 -13.62 -14.32
CA LYS A 127 -2.59 -13.23 -13.30
C LYS A 127 -3.72 -12.39 -13.90
N GLY A 128 -3.55 -11.85 -15.11
CA GLY A 128 -4.57 -11.08 -15.83
C GLY A 128 -4.89 -9.71 -15.22
N ASN A 129 -4.23 -9.35 -14.12
CA ASN A 129 -4.59 -8.18 -13.32
C ASN A 129 -3.88 -6.92 -13.79
N PHE A 130 -2.63 -6.99 -14.27
CA PHE A 130 -1.86 -5.78 -14.60
C PHE A 130 -0.78 -6.04 -15.67
N ALA A 131 -0.45 -4.99 -16.43
CA ALA A 131 0.85 -4.86 -17.06
C ALA A 131 1.74 -3.96 -16.16
N LEU A 132 3.06 -4.16 -16.19
CA LEU A 132 3.96 -3.35 -15.35
C LEU A 132 3.89 -1.88 -15.76
N THR A 133 3.47 -1.01 -14.85
CA THR A 133 3.58 0.44 -15.00
C THR A 133 4.91 0.90 -14.43
N ILE A 134 5.65 1.71 -15.18
CA ILE A 134 6.84 2.39 -14.68
C ILE A 134 6.40 3.68 -14.00
N TRP A 135 6.68 3.84 -12.71
CA TRP A 135 6.34 5.03 -11.93
C TRP A 135 7.48 6.04 -11.95
N PRO A 136 7.21 7.33 -11.66
CA PRO A 136 8.25 8.24 -11.19
C PRO A 136 8.99 7.61 -10.00
N GLU A 137 10.24 7.97 -9.79
CA GLU A 137 10.92 7.57 -8.54
C GLU A 137 10.20 8.23 -7.36
N HIS A 138 9.63 7.42 -6.47
CA HIS A 138 8.82 7.87 -5.35
C HIS A 138 9.12 7.06 -4.10
N CYS A 139 8.78 7.65 -2.95
CA CYS A 139 8.91 7.07 -1.62
C CYS A 139 10.31 6.44 -1.39
N LEU A 140 11.35 7.12 -1.90
CA LEU A 140 12.71 6.63 -1.80
C LEU A 140 13.17 6.65 -0.34
N ILE A 141 13.61 5.51 0.17
CA ILE A 141 14.01 5.35 1.57
C ILE A 141 15.07 6.40 1.94
N GLY A 142 14.82 7.13 3.03
CA GLY A 142 15.72 8.17 3.54
C GLY A 142 15.56 9.54 2.87
N THR A 143 14.58 9.73 1.99
CA THR A 143 14.27 11.04 1.38
C THR A 143 13.06 11.70 2.03
N PRO A 144 12.87 13.02 1.90
CA PRO A 144 11.67 13.69 2.40
C PRO A 144 10.36 13.15 1.82
N GLY A 145 10.38 12.67 0.58
CA GLY A 145 9.21 12.08 -0.08
C GLY A 145 8.67 10.82 0.61
N HIS A 146 9.55 10.08 1.30
CA HIS A 146 9.21 8.86 2.05
C HIS A 146 8.53 9.14 3.40
N CYS A 147 8.67 10.34 3.97
CA CYS A 147 8.08 10.66 5.27
C CYS A 147 6.55 10.73 5.21
N VAL A 148 5.88 10.40 6.32
CA VAL A 148 4.45 10.64 6.54
C VAL A 148 4.15 12.14 6.39
N ARG A 149 3.03 12.47 5.75
CA ARG A 149 2.55 13.84 5.56
C ARG A 149 2.34 14.53 6.90
N GLY A 150 2.89 15.74 7.04
CA GLY A 150 2.96 16.46 8.32
C GLY A 150 1.64 16.53 9.10
N VAL A 151 0.53 16.89 8.46
CA VAL A 151 -0.78 17.01 9.14
C VAL A 151 -1.33 15.69 9.68
N ILE A 152 -0.97 14.58 9.02
CA ILE A 152 -1.27 13.22 9.49
C ILE A 152 -0.30 12.85 10.62
N GLN A 153 0.99 13.12 10.45
CA GLN A 153 2.00 12.85 11.46
C GLN A 153 1.66 13.50 12.82
N GLU A 154 1.21 14.76 12.81
CA GLU A 154 0.73 15.46 14.01
C GLU A 154 -0.48 14.77 14.64
N ALA A 155 -1.40 14.22 13.85
CA ALA A 155 -2.56 13.48 14.35
C ALA A 155 -2.17 12.13 14.96
N LEU A 156 -1.23 11.44 14.33
CA LEU A 156 -0.67 10.19 14.86
C LEU A 156 -0.01 10.43 16.22
N GLN A 157 0.82 11.48 16.34
CA GLN A 157 1.47 11.82 17.62
C GLN A 157 0.46 12.21 18.70
N ALA A 158 -0.58 12.97 18.36
CA ALA A 158 -1.66 13.27 19.29
C ALA A 158 -2.40 12.00 19.77
N TRP A 159 -2.52 10.99 18.91
CA TRP A 159 -3.08 9.68 19.28
C TRP A 159 -2.13 8.89 20.18
N GLU A 160 -0.82 8.90 19.91
CA GLU A 160 0.18 8.26 20.79
C GLU A 160 0.17 8.90 22.18
N ASP A 161 0.10 10.24 22.26
CA ASP A 161 0.00 10.99 23.52
C ASP A 161 -1.27 10.61 24.31
N ALA A 162 -2.40 10.46 23.63
CA ALA A 162 -3.69 10.16 24.28
C ALA A 162 -3.80 8.70 24.72
N LYS A 163 -3.31 7.75 23.90
CA LYS A 163 -3.43 6.32 24.16
C LYS A 163 -2.26 5.72 24.93
N GLU A 164 -1.14 6.45 25.04
CA GLU A 164 0.14 5.96 25.56
C GLU A 164 0.59 4.67 24.85
N LYS A 165 0.34 4.62 23.52
CA LYS A 165 0.65 3.48 22.64
C LYS A 165 1.43 3.94 21.43
N ALA A 166 2.19 3.01 20.84
CA ALA A 166 2.92 3.25 19.62
C ALA A 166 2.08 2.94 18.37
N VAL A 167 2.24 3.75 17.32
CA VAL A 167 1.75 3.43 15.97
C VAL A 167 2.55 2.26 15.39
N SER A 168 1.87 1.31 14.74
CA SER A 168 2.53 0.22 14.02
C SER A 168 2.84 0.62 12.59
N TYR A 169 4.12 0.70 12.23
CA TYR A 169 4.55 0.99 10.86
C TYR A 169 4.90 -0.28 10.09
N ILE A 170 4.27 -0.47 8.94
CA ILE A 170 4.45 -1.63 8.06
C ILE A 170 5.14 -1.17 6.77
N VAL A 171 6.35 -1.66 6.55
CA VAL A 171 7.13 -1.36 5.35
C VAL A 171 6.77 -2.31 4.21
N LYS A 172 6.57 -1.78 3.01
CA LYS A 172 6.43 -2.54 1.76
C LYS A 172 7.24 -1.89 0.63
N GLY A 173 7.46 -2.63 -0.47
CA GLY A 173 8.20 -2.12 -1.64
C GLY A 173 9.74 -2.17 -1.52
N ASN A 174 10.28 -2.58 -0.37
CA ASN A 174 11.73 -2.60 -0.13
C ASN A 174 12.48 -3.72 -0.88
N ASN A 175 11.79 -4.64 -1.55
CA ASN A 175 12.38 -5.60 -2.46
C ASN A 175 12.38 -5.06 -3.90
N SER A 176 13.56 -4.71 -4.42
CA SER A 176 13.75 -4.15 -5.76
C SER A 176 13.25 -4.99 -6.95
N LYS A 177 12.85 -6.26 -6.74
CA LYS A 177 12.53 -7.21 -7.80
C LYS A 177 11.03 -7.43 -8.02
N THR A 178 10.17 -6.86 -7.19
CA THR A 178 8.71 -6.98 -7.35
C THR A 178 8.03 -5.69 -6.96
N GLU A 179 6.95 -5.32 -7.65
CA GLU A 179 6.03 -4.32 -7.14
C GLU A 179 5.29 -4.86 -5.90
N HIS A 180 4.89 -3.95 -5.01
CA HIS A 180 4.30 -4.27 -3.73
C HIS A 180 3.22 -3.23 -3.35
N TYR A 181 2.16 -3.15 -4.17
CA TYR A 181 1.04 -2.24 -3.89
C TYR A 181 0.31 -2.60 -2.59
N SER A 182 -0.02 -3.88 -2.43
CA SER A 182 -0.73 -4.40 -1.25
C SER A 182 0.21 -4.43 -0.04
N ALA A 183 -0.25 -4.01 1.13
CA ALA A 183 0.49 -4.23 2.38
C ALA A 183 0.48 -5.70 2.86
N ILE A 184 -0.25 -6.57 2.14
CA ILE A 184 -0.44 -7.97 2.50
C ILE A 184 0.48 -8.91 1.72
N LYS A 185 0.79 -8.64 0.45
CA LYS A 185 1.72 -9.47 -0.34
C LYS A 185 2.23 -8.70 -1.55
N ALA A 186 3.38 -9.11 -2.08
CA ALA A 186 3.90 -8.56 -3.32
C ALA A 186 3.13 -9.07 -4.56
N GLU A 187 3.22 -8.32 -5.66
CA GLU A 187 2.62 -8.71 -6.94
C GLU A 187 3.18 -10.04 -7.46
N VAL A 188 4.47 -10.30 -7.25
CA VAL A 188 5.11 -11.59 -7.51
C VAL A 188 6.06 -11.92 -6.35
N ILE A 189 5.79 -13.04 -5.67
CA ILE A 189 6.66 -13.53 -4.58
C ILE A 189 8.06 -13.79 -5.15
N VAL A 190 9.08 -13.26 -4.49
CA VAL A 190 10.47 -13.40 -4.90
C VAL A 190 11.07 -14.60 -4.15
N PRO A 191 11.48 -15.67 -4.86
CA PRO A 191 12.04 -16.85 -4.20
C PRO A 191 13.28 -16.53 -3.38
N GLY A 192 13.31 -17.02 -2.13
CA GLY A 192 14.37 -16.75 -1.16
C GLY A 192 14.26 -15.39 -0.44
N GLU A 193 13.19 -14.63 -0.69
CA GLU A 193 12.88 -13.34 -0.07
C GLU A 193 11.40 -13.34 0.41
N GLU A 194 10.90 -14.51 0.81
CA GLU A 194 9.49 -14.71 1.20
C GLU A 194 9.11 -13.84 2.40
N ASP A 195 10.03 -13.64 3.35
CA ASP A 195 9.82 -12.77 4.51
C ASP A 195 9.45 -11.31 4.14
N LEU A 196 9.80 -10.87 2.93
CA LEU A 196 9.52 -9.52 2.41
C LEU A 196 8.42 -9.49 1.35
N THR A 197 8.07 -10.62 0.74
CA THR A 197 7.26 -10.64 -0.49
C THR A 197 6.07 -11.59 -0.45
N ASP A 198 6.05 -12.56 0.48
CA ASP A 198 4.91 -13.43 0.72
C ASP A 198 3.89 -12.76 1.66
N LEU A 199 2.84 -13.50 2.00
CA LEU A 199 1.72 -13.04 2.80
C LEU A 199 2.15 -12.53 4.19
N ASN A 200 1.83 -11.27 4.47
CA ASN A 200 1.95 -10.65 5.79
C ASN A 200 0.83 -11.16 6.72
N ARG A 201 1.02 -12.39 7.22
CA ARG A 201 0.09 -13.05 8.14
C ARG A 201 -0.07 -12.26 9.44
N THR A 202 1.00 -11.64 9.93
CA THR A 202 0.96 -10.80 11.13
C THR A 202 -0.07 -9.68 10.98
N LEU A 203 0.01 -8.88 9.90
CA LEU A 203 -0.93 -7.80 9.68
C LEU A 203 -2.37 -8.31 9.50
N LEU A 204 -2.56 -9.41 8.77
CA LEU A 204 -3.89 -10.03 8.63
C LEU A 204 -4.49 -10.46 9.97
N ASP A 205 -3.69 -11.13 10.80
CA ASP A 205 -4.11 -11.63 12.10
C ASP A 205 -4.41 -10.46 13.04
N GLU A 206 -3.54 -9.46 13.11
CA GLU A 206 -3.72 -8.25 13.92
C GLU A 206 -4.99 -7.47 13.55
N LEU A 207 -5.21 -7.21 12.26
CA LEU A 207 -6.42 -6.54 11.78
C LEU A 207 -7.69 -7.34 12.11
N SER A 208 -7.63 -8.68 12.07
CA SER A 208 -8.79 -9.54 12.30
C SER A 208 -9.31 -9.50 13.75
N ARG A 209 -8.42 -9.12 14.69
CA ARG A 209 -8.73 -9.02 16.12
C ARG A 209 -9.69 -7.87 16.43
N HIS A 210 -9.75 -6.84 15.59
CA HIS A 210 -10.65 -5.71 15.80
C HIS A 210 -12.11 -6.06 15.46
N ASP A 211 -13.04 -5.35 16.09
CA ASP A 211 -14.47 -5.43 15.76
C ASP A 211 -14.79 -4.60 14.51
N LYS A 212 -14.01 -3.53 14.30
CA LYS A 212 -14.10 -2.63 13.15
C LYS A 212 -12.70 -2.22 12.70
N VAL A 213 -12.45 -2.27 11.39
CA VAL A 213 -11.21 -1.78 10.78
C VAL A 213 -11.57 -0.68 9.80
N LEU A 214 -11.16 0.55 10.10
CA LEU A 214 -11.24 1.68 9.20
C LEU A 214 -10.06 1.65 8.24
N ILE A 215 -10.30 1.88 6.94
CA ILE A 215 -9.27 1.84 5.90
C ILE A 215 -9.36 3.11 5.05
N CYS A 216 -8.23 3.82 4.96
CA CYS A 216 -8.08 5.04 4.17
C CYS A 216 -6.60 5.24 3.79
N GLY A 217 -6.29 6.33 3.07
CA GLY A 217 -4.92 6.63 2.64
C GLY A 217 -4.80 6.69 1.11
N GLN A 218 -3.61 6.47 0.58
CA GLN A 218 -3.32 6.63 -0.85
C GLN A 218 -2.70 5.38 -1.48
N ALA A 219 -2.92 5.08 -2.75
CA ALA A 219 -4.00 5.60 -3.61
C ALA A 219 -5.19 4.61 -3.64
N SER A 220 -6.41 5.12 -3.81
CA SER A 220 -7.63 4.31 -3.92
C SER A 220 -7.68 3.45 -5.18
N SER A 221 -6.90 3.77 -6.22
CA SER A 221 -6.74 2.97 -7.42
C SER A 221 -5.69 1.85 -7.29
N HIS A 222 -4.74 1.99 -6.36
CA HIS A 222 -3.59 1.10 -6.19
C HIS A 222 -3.49 0.58 -4.76
N CYS A 223 -2.59 1.11 -3.93
CA CYS A 223 -2.23 0.49 -2.64
C CYS A 223 -3.44 0.21 -1.74
N VAL A 224 -4.41 1.12 -1.65
CA VAL A 224 -5.65 0.87 -0.90
C VAL A 224 -6.46 -0.27 -1.52
N ASN A 225 -6.69 -0.20 -2.84
CA ASN A 225 -7.43 -1.21 -3.59
C ASN A 225 -6.82 -2.61 -3.43
N PHE A 226 -5.53 -2.76 -3.71
CA PHE A 226 -4.85 -4.05 -3.65
C PHE A 226 -4.76 -4.60 -2.22
N THR A 227 -4.46 -3.75 -1.24
CA THR A 227 -4.44 -4.15 0.17
C THR A 227 -5.80 -4.68 0.60
N VAL A 228 -6.88 -3.94 0.32
CA VAL A 228 -8.24 -4.34 0.71
C VAL A 228 -8.69 -5.61 0.01
N ARG A 229 -8.37 -5.78 -1.28
CA ARG A 229 -8.67 -7.02 -2.02
C ARG A 229 -7.93 -8.21 -1.41
N ASP A 230 -6.67 -8.07 -1.07
CA ASP A 230 -5.90 -9.16 -0.46
C ASP A 230 -6.37 -9.51 0.96
N ILE A 231 -6.76 -8.52 1.76
CA ILE A 231 -7.44 -8.80 3.04
C ILE A 231 -8.72 -9.59 2.76
N ALA A 232 -9.55 -9.12 1.82
CA ALA A 232 -10.82 -9.74 1.51
C ALA A 232 -10.71 -11.17 0.95
N ASP A 233 -9.62 -11.48 0.25
CA ASP A 233 -9.34 -12.81 -0.28
C ASP A 233 -8.80 -13.79 0.78
N ASN A 234 -8.29 -13.28 1.91
CA ASN A 234 -7.78 -14.09 3.02
C ASN A 234 -8.75 -14.19 4.21
N TRP A 235 -9.84 -13.42 4.21
CA TRP A 235 -10.83 -13.40 5.28
C TRP A 235 -12.15 -14.06 4.84
N THR A 236 -12.94 -14.49 5.83
CA THR A 236 -14.28 -15.02 5.57
C THR A 236 -15.28 -13.91 5.28
N ASP A 237 -16.30 -14.19 4.46
CA ASP A 237 -17.38 -13.23 4.14
C ASP A 237 -17.99 -12.57 5.39
N SER A 238 -18.16 -13.34 6.48
CA SER A 238 -18.71 -12.84 7.74
C SER A 238 -17.80 -11.83 8.45
N SER A 239 -16.49 -11.87 8.20
CA SER A 239 -15.50 -10.95 8.75
C SER A 239 -15.35 -9.69 7.89
N LEU A 240 -15.70 -9.74 6.59
CA LEU A 240 -15.57 -8.59 5.68
C LEU A 240 -16.45 -7.41 6.08
N LYS A 241 -17.58 -7.65 6.75
CA LYS A 241 -18.45 -6.58 7.29
C LYS A 241 -17.77 -5.71 8.36
N LYS A 242 -16.64 -6.17 8.90
CA LYS A 242 -15.80 -5.39 9.83
C LYS A 242 -14.95 -4.34 9.12
N LEU A 243 -14.77 -4.44 7.80
CA LEU A 243 -13.91 -3.56 7.02
C LEU A 243 -14.70 -2.36 6.50
N TYR A 244 -14.23 -1.16 6.84
CA TYR A 244 -14.87 0.11 6.51
C TYR A 244 -13.91 0.92 5.63
N VAL A 245 -14.18 0.97 4.33
CA VAL A 245 -13.40 1.79 3.39
C VAL A 245 -13.96 3.21 3.40
N LEU A 246 -13.13 4.18 3.78
CA LEU A 246 -13.49 5.59 3.93
C LEU A 246 -13.22 6.34 2.61
N ARG A 247 -14.21 6.34 1.73
CA ARG A 247 -14.06 6.79 0.32
C ARG A 247 -13.77 8.28 0.13
N ASP A 248 -13.99 9.10 1.15
CA ASP A 248 -13.68 10.53 1.15
C ASP A 248 -12.30 10.83 1.74
N ALA A 249 -11.56 9.81 2.19
CA ALA A 249 -10.23 9.90 2.77
C ALA A 249 -9.19 9.12 1.93
N MET A 250 -9.39 9.11 0.62
CA MET A 250 -8.52 8.48 -0.37
C MET A 250 -8.84 9.04 -1.75
N SER A 251 -7.86 9.02 -2.65
CA SER A 251 -8.02 9.46 -4.04
C SER A 251 -7.28 8.54 -5.00
N PRO A 252 -7.74 8.42 -6.26
CA PRO A 252 -7.05 7.61 -7.25
C PRO A 252 -5.83 8.36 -7.79
N VAL A 253 -4.80 7.61 -8.20
CA VAL A 253 -3.76 8.15 -9.08
C VAL A 253 -4.42 8.69 -10.36
N PRO A 254 -4.07 9.91 -10.82
CA PRO A 254 -4.66 10.49 -12.02
C PRO A 254 -4.55 9.56 -13.24
N GLY A 255 -5.67 9.36 -13.95
CA GLY A 255 -5.77 8.43 -15.08
C GLY A 255 -6.12 6.98 -14.70
N PHE A 256 -6.33 6.70 -13.41
CA PHE A 256 -6.73 5.38 -12.89
C PHE A 256 -8.06 5.43 -12.12
N GLU A 257 -8.94 6.39 -12.41
CA GLU A 257 -10.23 6.59 -11.74
C GLU A 257 -11.19 5.41 -11.90
N GLU A 258 -11.14 4.72 -13.05
CA GLU A 258 -11.94 3.53 -13.30
C GLU A 258 -11.56 2.38 -12.34
N ALA A 259 -10.28 2.27 -11.99
CA ALA A 259 -9.81 1.24 -11.05
C ALA A 259 -10.39 1.45 -9.65
N GLU A 260 -10.47 2.71 -9.17
CA GLU A 260 -11.16 3.05 -7.93
C GLU A 260 -12.66 2.72 -8.01
N THR A 261 -13.32 3.13 -9.11
CA THR A 261 -14.76 2.90 -9.29
C THR A 261 -15.09 1.40 -9.23
N GLN A 262 -14.30 0.58 -9.92
CA GLN A 262 -14.45 -0.86 -9.94
C GLN A 262 -14.10 -1.48 -8.58
N PHE A 263 -13.04 -1.00 -7.91
CA PHE A 263 -12.67 -1.39 -6.55
C PHE A 263 -13.82 -1.20 -5.54
N LEU A 264 -14.35 0.02 -5.44
CA LEU A 264 -15.41 0.34 -4.49
C LEU A 264 -16.67 -0.50 -4.75
N LYS A 265 -17.03 -0.69 -6.02
CA LYS A 265 -18.16 -1.51 -6.44
C LYS A 265 -17.97 -2.99 -6.06
N ASP A 266 -16.79 -3.55 -6.33
CA ASP A 266 -16.50 -4.95 -6.05
C ASP A 266 -16.48 -5.24 -4.55
N MET A 267 -15.82 -4.39 -3.78
CA MET A 267 -15.72 -4.57 -2.34
C MET A 267 -17.07 -4.37 -1.65
N GLY A 268 -17.87 -3.40 -2.10
CA GLY A 268 -19.26 -3.26 -1.63
C GLY A 268 -20.10 -4.52 -1.91
N LYS A 269 -19.94 -5.15 -3.07
CA LYS A 269 -20.60 -6.43 -3.39
C LYS A 269 -20.12 -7.60 -2.54
N LYS A 270 -18.84 -7.62 -2.14
CA LYS A 270 -18.28 -8.61 -1.20
C LYS A 270 -18.75 -8.40 0.25
N GLY A 271 -19.46 -7.31 0.55
CA GLY A 271 -20.03 -7.04 1.88
C GLY A 271 -19.19 -6.14 2.77
N LEU A 272 -18.14 -5.51 2.23
CA LEU A 272 -17.40 -4.46 2.93
C LEU A 272 -18.27 -3.20 3.04
N VAL A 273 -18.06 -2.42 4.10
CA VAL A 273 -18.78 -1.15 4.30
C VAL A 273 -18.04 -0.03 3.57
N ILE A 274 -18.63 0.47 2.49
CA ILE A 274 -18.12 1.65 1.78
C ILE A 274 -18.83 2.89 2.32
N THR A 275 -18.10 3.75 3.03
CA THR A 275 -18.68 4.89 3.76
C THR A 275 -17.79 6.13 3.70
N SER A 276 -18.17 7.21 4.38
CA SER A 276 -17.35 8.40 4.58
C SER A 276 -16.83 8.50 6.01
N THR A 277 -15.79 9.32 6.24
CA THR A 277 -15.24 9.60 7.56
C THR A 277 -16.32 10.02 8.56
N GLU A 278 -17.24 10.91 8.18
CA GLU A 278 -18.36 11.37 9.01
C GLU A 278 -19.38 10.27 9.35
N ARG A 279 -19.56 9.28 8.48
CA ARG A 279 -20.60 8.24 8.60
C ARG A 279 -20.07 6.91 9.18
N ALA A 280 -18.77 6.78 9.38
CA ALA A 280 -18.16 5.54 9.88
C ALA A 280 -18.62 5.16 11.31
N ASN A 281 -19.17 6.12 12.04
CA ASN A 281 -19.67 6.05 13.42
C ASN A 281 -18.83 5.17 14.34
N LEU A 282 -17.88 5.76 15.07
CA LEU A 282 -17.02 5.03 16.00
C LEU A 282 -17.63 4.84 17.41
N SER A 283 -18.91 5.20 17.60
CA SER A 283 -19.63 4.92 18.86
C SER A 283 -20.18 3.50 18.94
#